data_AF-W1QDK1-F1
#
_entry.id   AF-W1QDK1-F1
#
_cell.length_a   1.000
_cell.length_b   1.000
_cell.length_c   1.000
_cell.angle_alpha   90.00
_cell.angle_beta   90.00
_cell.angle_gamma   90.00
#
_symmetry.space_group_name_H-M   'P 1'
#
loop_
_entity.id
_entity.type
_entity.pdbx_description
1 polymer ?
#
loop_
_entity_poly.entity_id
_entity_poly.type
_entity_poly.pdbx_seq_one_letter_code
_entity_poly.pdbx_strand_id
1 'polypeptide(L)'
;MDLEFVKRVEFTKVARLPQPSFDLPDLAGYPQIKQINTELEGERYIQLNVQNTPEWINYVCELLKKSDALGIVAILDCAYQFGSADIVNSGLYQIKKQLQKDNSGTEAGELLKRVVVYDNFENLGDVNKLLNNILDMIPTQFQDRPLNCILVSNTSIFYWNLRDEENFDDLAELHRICRQLSSKLGCYVLSSRSLFE
;
A
#
# COMPACT_ATOMS: atom_id res chain seq x y z
N MET A 1 -13.80 21.74 16.86
CA MET A 1 -12.53 21.23 17.45
C MET A 1 -12.00 20.30 16.40
N ASP A 2 -11.15 20.87 15.55
CA ASP A 2 -10.78 20.32 14.25
C ASP A 2 -9.71 19.26 14.42
N LEU A 3 -9.95 18.08 13.85
CA LEU A 3 -9.03 16.94 13.87
C LEU A 3 -8.86 16.43 12.45
N GLU A 4 -8.06 17.16 11.67
CA GLU A 4 -7.50 16.70 10.40
C GLU A 4 -6.55 15.52 10.69
N PHE A 5 -7.01 14.28 10.48
CA PHE A 5 -6.19 13.08 10.65
C PHE A 5 -5.64 12.48 9.35
N VAL A 6 -5.72 13.20 8.24
CA VAL A 6 -4.98 12.83 7.02
C VAL A 6 -4.08 14.00 6.64
N LYS A 7 -2.84 13.99 7.13
CA LYS A 7 -1.82 14.81 6.49
C LYS A 7 -1.55 14.23 5.12
N ARG A 8 -1.77 15.02 4.06
CA ARG A 8 -1.04 14.84 2.80
C ARG A 8 0.43 15.07 3.13
N VAL A 9 1.14 14.00 3.46
CA VAL A 9 2.56 14.06 3.79
C VAL A 9 3.33 13.97 2.46
N GLU A 10 4.10 15.00 2.14
CA GLU A 10 5.11 14.89 1.09
C GLU A 10 6.04 13.72 1.42
N PHE A 11 6.24 12.84 0.44
CA PHE A 11 6.99 11.60 0.61
C PHE A 11 8.40 11.82 1.20
N THR A 12 8.98 13.01 0.99
CA THR A 12 10.23 13.49 1.57
C THR A 12 10.31 13.44 3.10
N LYS A 13 9.20 13.22 3.80
CA LYS A 13 9.12 13.12 5.28
C LYS A 13 9.10 11.68 5.81
N VAL A 14 9.26 10.66 4.96
CA VAL A 14 9.00 9.24 5.26
C VAL A 14 10.05 8.34 4.59
N ALA A 15 10.72 7.45 5.36
CA ALA A 15 11.73 6.42 4.95
C ALA A 15 13.10 6.42 5.70
N ARG A 16 13.14 5.83 6.90
CA ARG A 16 14.31 4.98 7.25
C ARG A 16 14.24 3.64 6.50
N LEU A 17 15.38 2.97 6.40
CA LEU A 17 15.43 1.53 6.09
C LEU A 17 14.44 0.77 7.00
N PRO A 18 13.64 -0.17 6.47
CA PRO A 18 12.65 -0.93 7.19
C PRO A 18 13.29 -1.71 8.33
N GLN A 19 12.52 -1.83 9.40
CA GLN A 19 12.90 -2.68 10.52
C GLN A 19 13.11 -4.12 10.00
N PRO A 20 14.23 -4.78 10.33
CA PRO A 20 14.55 -6.13 9.88
C PRO A 20 13.49 -7.20 10.18
N SER A 21 12.51 -6.90 11.05
CA SER A 21 11.53 -7.84 11.61
C SER A 21 10.07 -7.55 11.21
N PHE A 22 9.80 -6.67 10.24
CA PHE A 22 8.43 -6.51 9.74
C PHE A 22 8.09 -7.66 8.81
N ASP A 23 7.10 -8.46 9.17
CA ASP A 23 6.56 -9.57 8.36
C ASP A 23 5.12 -9.29 7.96
N LEU A 24 4.74 -9.76 6.78
CA LEU A 24 3.36 -9.65 6.31
C LEU A 24 2.41 -10.53 7.13
N PRO A 25 1.10 -10.20 7.16
CA PRO A 25 0.08 -11.15 7.58
C PRO A 25 0.08 -12.39 6.68
N ASP A 26 -0.21 -13.55 7.26
CA ASP A 26 -0.34 -14.80 6.53
C ASP A 26 -1.54 -14.75 5.58
N LEU A 27 -1.34 -15.10 4.31
CA LEU A 27 -2.40 -15.19 3.30
C LEU A 27 -3.32 -16.40 3.50
N ALA A 28 -2.94 -17.41 4.30
CA ALA A 28 -3.77 -18.59 4.54
C ALA A 28 -5.15 -18.26 5.16
N GLY A 29 -5.25 -17.15 5.90
CA GLY A 29 -6.51 -16.64 6.44
C GLY A 29 -7.40 -15.90 5.44
N TYR A 30 -6.92 -15.70 4.21
CA TYR A 30 -7.54 -14.86 3.19
C TYR A 30 -7.65 -15.61 1.84
N PRO A 31 -8.63 -16.52 1.68
CA PRO A 31 -8.76 -17.38 0.50
C PRO A 31 -9.07 -16.64 -0.82
N GLN A 32 -9.58 -15.42 -0.76
CA GLN A 32 -9.87 -14.55 -1.92
C GLN A 32 -8.70 -13.61 -2.27
N ILE A 33 -7.56 -13.76 -1.57
CA ILE A 33 -6.32 -13.05 -1.86
C ILE A 33 -5.25 -14.09 -2.22
N LYS A 34 -4.74 -14.03 -3.44
CA LYS A 34 -3.73 -14.98 -3.93
C LYS A 34 -2.51 -14.25 -4.43
N GLN A 35 -1.33 -14.67 -4.01
CA GLN A 35 -0.10 -14.24 -4.66
C GLN A 35 -0.01 -14.83 -6.08
N ILE A 36 0.34 -14.00 -7.06
CA ILE A 36 0.39 -14.39 -8.48
C ILE A 36 1.76 -14.23 -9.13
N ASN A 37 2.72 -13.63 -8.44
CA ASN A 37 4.12 -13.60 -8.88
C ASN A 37 4.99 -14.51 -8.00
N THR A 38 6.09 -14.98 -8.58
CA THR A 38 7.17 -15.61 -7.81
C THR A 38 8.03 -14.51 -7.20
N GLU A 39 8.36 -14.64 -5.91
CA GLU A 39 9.36 -13.78 -5.27
C GLU A 39 10.74 -14.12 -5.83
N LEU A 40 11.53 -13.08 -6.11
CA LEU A 40 12.94 -13.22 -6.47
C LEU A 40 13.79 -13.00 -5.22
N GLU A 41 14.92 -13.69 -5.14
CA GLU A 41 15.83 -13.59 -3.99
C GLU A 41 16.28 -12.15 -3.75
N GLY A 42 16.06 -11.64 -2.54
CA GLY A 42 16.40 -10.26 -2.16
C GLY A 42 15.37 -9.19 -2.58
N GLU A 43 14.29 -9.57 -3.26
CA GLU A 43 13.15 -8.69 -3.57
C GLU A 43 11.99 -8.98 -2.62
N ARG A 44 11.32 -7.93 -2.14
CA ARG A 44 10.12 -8.01 -1.29
C ARG A 44 8.89 -7.51 -2.04
N TYR A 45 8.85 -7.77 -3.34
CA TYR A 45 7.75 -7.38 -4.22
C TYR A 45 6.78 -8.54 -4.42
N ILE A 46 5.52 -8.31 -4.05
CA ILE A 46 4.44 -9.29 -4.17
C ILE A 46 3.31 -8.68 -4.98
N GLN A 47 2.85 -9.43 -5.98
CA GLN A 47 1.64 -9.15 -6.73
C GLN A 47 0.53 -10.06 -6.22
N LEU A 48 -0.60 -9.44 -5.85
CA LEU A 48 -1.77 -10.11 -5.31
C LEU A 48 -2.94 -10.02 -6.30
N ASN A 49 -3.59 -11.15 -6.56
CA ASN A 49 -4.95 -11.20 -7.07
C ASN A 49 -5.93 -11.07 -5.89
N VAL A 50 -6.75 -10.03 -5.90
CA VAL A 50 -7.73 -9.70 -4.87
C VAL A 50 -9.12 -9.81 -5.46
N GLN A 51 -9.89 -10.82 -5.04
CA GLN A 51 -11.24 -11.09 -5.54
C GLN A 51 -12.34 -10.60 -4.58
N ASN A 52 -11.98 -10.17 -3.37
CA ASN A 52 -12.93 -9.70 -2.36
C ASN A 52 -12.43 -8.44 -1.63
N THR A 53 -13.13 -7.33 -1.81
CA THR A 53 -12.77 -6.03 -1.19
C THR A 53 -12.85 -6.06 0.34
N PRO A 54 -13.93 -6.58 0.99
CA PRO A 54 -13.95 -6.69 2.45
C PRO A 54 -12.77 -7.48 3.03
N GLU A 55 -12.40 -8.59 2.40
CA GLU A 55 -11.28 -9.42 2.79
C GLU A 55 -9.94 -8.69 2.61
N TRP A 56 -9.78 -7.92 1.54
CA TRP A 56 -8.63 -7.06 1.31
C TRP A 56 -8.49 -5.97 2.37
N ILE A 57 -9.59 -5.32 2.73
CA ILE A 57 -9.62 -4.31 3.81
C ILE A 57 -9.21 -4.96 5.14
N ASN A 58 -9.70 -6.17 5.44
CA ASN A 58 -9.30 -6.92 6.63
C ASN A 58 -7.82 -7.31 6.61
N TYR A 59 -7.27 -7.71 5.46
CA TYR A 59 -5.85 -8.01 5.32
C TYR A 59 -4.99 -6.77 5.61
N VAL A 60 -5.36 -5.62 5.06
CA VAL A 60 -4.68 -4.35 5.34
C VAL A 60 -4.82 -3.95 6.80
N CYS A 61 -5.97 -4.22 7.44
CA CYS A 61 -6.14 -4.02 8.88
C CYS A 61 -5.11 -4.82 9.71
N GLU A 62 -4.95 -6.11 9.43
CA GLU A 62 -3.97 -6.96 10.11
C GLU A 62 -2.52 -6.57 9.78
N LEU A 63 -2.26 -6.11 8.55
CA LEU A 63 -0.95 -5.56 8.16
C LEU A 63 -0.59 -4.34 9.02
N LEU A 64 -1.56 -3.45 9.25
CA LEU A 64 -1.35 -2.28 10.12
C LEU A 64 -1.10 -2.70 11.57
N LYS A 65 -1.83 -3.69 12.09
CA LYS A 65 -1.62 -4.24 13.44
C LYS A 65 -0.23 -4.86 13.63
N LYS A 66 0.30 -5.56 12.61
CA LYS A 66 1.66 -6.13 12.63
C LYS A 66 2.79 -5.11 12.58
N SER A 67 2.50 -3.85 12.28
CA SER A 67 3.50 -2.77 12.28
C SER A 67 3.85 -2.35 13.73
N ASP A 68 4.45 -3.26 14.49
CA ASP A 68 4.86 -3.06 15.88
C ASP A 68 6.01 -2.04 16.03
N ALA A 69 6.58 -1.55 14.94
CA ALA A 69 7.77 -0.70 14.97
C ALA A 69 7.64 0.54 14.08
N LEU A 70 6.94 1.58 14.55
CA LEU A 70 7.01 2.98 14.07
C LEU A 70 6.84 3.24 12.54
N GLY A 71 6.60 2.22 11.73
CA GLY A 71 6.80 2.28 10.31
C GLY A 71 5.56 2.72 9.55
N ILE A 72 5.81 3.40 8.45
CA ILE A 72 4.79 3.99 7.60
C ILE A 72 4.33 2.98 6.57
N VAL A 73 3.04 3.00 6.28
CA VAL A 73 2.40 2.26 5.19
C VAL A 73 1.88 3.28 4.18
N ALA A 74 2.44 3.27 2.98
CA ALA A 74 1.96 4.08 1.87
C ALA A 74 0.91 3.30 1.10
N ILE A 75 -0.26 3.89 0.85
CA ILE A 75 -1.33 3.33 0.03
C ILE A 75 -1.51 4.20 -1.20
N LEU A 76 -1.21 3.66 -2.36
CA LEU A 76 -1.55 4.25 -3.66
C LEU A 76 -2.91 3.68 -4.05
N ASP A 77 -3.97 4.37 -3.62
CA ASP A 77 -5.38 4.01 -3.73
C ASP A 77 -5.95 4.30 -5.13
N CYS A 78 -5.54 3.50 -6.11
CA CYS A 78 -5.89 3.62 -7.52
C CYS A 78 -7.40 3.47 -7.78
N ALA A 79 -8.10 2.69 -6.96
CA ALA A 79 -9.51 2.35 -7.16
C ALA A 79 -10.44 2.99 -6.12
N TYR A 80 -9.95 3.98 -5.37
CA TYR A 80 -10.70 4.71 -4.33
C TYR A 80 -11.33 3.77 -3.28
N GLN A 81 -10.65 2.66 -2.96
CA GLN A 81 -11.11 1.66 -2.01
C GLN A 81 -10.83 2.06 -0.56
N PHE A 82 -9.74 2.79 -0.30
CA PHE A 82 -9.25 3.11 1.04
C PHE A 82 -9.63 4.50 1.50
N GLY A 83 -9.48 5.51 0.64
CA GLY A 83 -9.82 6.91 0.91
C GLY A 83 -9.28 7.43 2.25
N SER A 84 -10.12 8.17 2.98
CA SER A 84 -9.82 8.69 4.32
C SER A 84 -10.60 7.97 5.42
N ALA A 85 -9.99 7.81 6.59
CA ALA A 85 -10.60 7.21 7.78
C ALA A 85 -11.82 8.00 8.34
N ASP A 86 -12.06 9.21 7.82
CA ASP A 86 -13.20 10.06 8.20
C ASP A 86 -14.33 10.04 7.16
N ILE A 87 -14.09 9.44 5.98
CA ILE A 87 -15.12 9.26 4.95
C ILE A 87 -15.86 7.95 5.24
N VAL A 88 -17.15 8.06 5.53
CA VAL A 88 -18.01 6.90 5.80
C VAL A 88 -17.97 5.93 4.60
N ASN A 89 -17.88 4.64 4.91
CA ASN A 89 -17.78 3.52 3.96
C ASN A 89 -16.45 3.37 3.20
N SER A 90 -15.47 4.26 3.39
CA SER A 90 -14.12 4.03 2.88
C SER A 90 -13.46 2.84 3.58
N GLY A 91 -12.46 2.22 2.93
CA GLY A 91 -11.69 1.13 3.54
C GLY A 91 -10.99 1.56 4.83
N LEU A 92 -10.39 2.75 4.89
CA LEU A 92 -9.79 3.24 6.12
C LEU A 92 -10.81 3.53 7.22
N TYR A 93 -12.03 3.95 6.89
CA TYR A 93 -13.10 4.11 7.87
C TYR A 93 -13.53 2.75 8.45
N GLN A 94 -13.62 1.71 7.60
CA GLN A 94 -13.92 0.35 8.03
C GLN A 94 -12.82 -0.19 8.96
N ILE A 95 -11.55 -0.01 8.60
CA ILE A 95 -10.39 -0.35 9.43
C ILE A 95 -10.46 0.38 10.78
N LYS A 96 -10.70 1.70 10.78
CA LYS A 96 -10.88 2.48 12.01
C LYS A 96 -11.96 1.89 12.91
N LYS A 97 -13.12 1.52 12.34
CA LYS A 97 -14.22 0.90 13.09
C LYS A 97 -13.87 -0.48 13.64
N GLN A 98 -13.13 -1.29 12.89
CA GLN A 98 -12.67 -2.60 13.35
C GLN A 98 -11.69 -2.46 14.53
N LEU A 99 -10.66 -1.61 14.38
CA LEU A 99 -9.69 -1.34 15.45
C LEU A 99 -10.36 -0.79 16.72
N GLN A 100 -11.36 0.09 16.58
CA GLN A 100 -12.14 0.61 17.71
C GLN A 100 -12.95 -0.48 18.45
N LYS A 101 -13.46 -1.49 17.74
CA LYS A 101 -14.22 -2.60 18.34
C LYS A 101 -13.32 -3.56 19.11
N ASP A 102 -12.07 -3.72 18.69
CA ASP A 102 -11.10 -4.63 19.32
C ASP A 102 -10.53 -4.07 20.66
N ASN A 103 -11.21 -3.10 21.31
CA ASN A 103 -10.81 -2.38 22.53
C ASN A 103 -9.48 -1.58 22.45
N SER A 104 -8.96 -1.35 21.24
CA SER A 104 -7.67 -0.69 21.00
C SER A 104 -7.77 0.82 20.74
N GLY A 105 -8.76 1.52 21.31
CA GLY A 105 -9.13 2.90 20.91
C GLY A 105 -7.97 3.91 20.81
N THR A 106 -6.99 3.84 21.72
CA THR A 106 -5.76 4.68 21.69
C THR A 106 -4.75 4.21 20.64
N GLU A 107 -4.65 2.90 20.41
CA GLU A 107 -3.76 2.29 19.41
C GLU A 107 -4.28 2.51 17.98
N ALA A 108 -5.60 2.50 17.78
CA ALA A 108 -6.22 2.73 16.47
C ALA A 108 -5.84 4.08 15.84
N GLY A 109 -5.86 5.16 16.65
CA GLY A 109 -5.43 6.48 16.21
C GLY A 109 -3.93 6.54 15.89
N GLU A 110 -3.10 5.87 16.66
CA GLU A 110 -1.65 5.81 16.44
C GLU A 110 -1.25 4.96 15.22
N LEU A 111 -2.01 3.92 14.90
CA LEU A 111 -1.81 3.12 13.69
C LEU A 111 -2.20 3.90 12.43
N LEU A 112 -3.36 4.56 12.43
CA LEU A 112 -3.83 5.31 11.26
C LEU A 112 -2.99 6.55 10.95
N LYS A 113 -2.38 7.19 11.96
CA LYS A 113 -1.40 8.29 11.76
C LYS A 113 -0.16 7.88 10.97
N ARG A 114 0.08 6.58 10.79
CA ARG A 114 1.22 6.03 10.02
C ARG A 114 0.84 5.68 8.59
N VAL A 115 -0.42 5.86 8.21
CA VAL A 115 -0.88 5.58 6.84
C VAL A 115 -0.81 6.87 6.04
N VAL A 116 -0.15 6.80 4.88
CA VAL A 116 -0.15 7.87 3.89
C VAL A 116 -0.91 7.38 2.67
N VAL A 117 -1.94 8.10 2.25
CA VAL A 117 -2.76 7.72 1.09
C VAL A 117 -2.50 8.70 -0.06
N TYR A 118 -2.30 8.14 -1.25
CA TYR A 118 -2.29 8.83 -2.53
C TYR A 118 -3.44 8.27 -3.36
N ASP A 119 -4.35 9.11 -3.84
CA ASP A 119 -5.59 8.70 -4.52
C ASP A 119 -5.82 9.47 -5.84
N ASN A 120 -4.84 10.28 -6.27
CA ASN A 120 -4.97 11.13 -7.45
C ASN A 120 -4.24 10.52 -8.65
N PHE A 121 -4.77 9.42 -9.19
CA PHE A 121 -4.23 8.72 -10.35
C PHE A 121 -5.27 8.63 -11.47
N GLU A 122 -4.93 9.10 -12.66
CA GLU A 122 -5.80 8.96 -13.84
C GLU A 122 -5.45 7.71 -14.65
N ASN A 123 -4.18 7.30 -14.61
CA ASN A 123 -3.65 6.17 -15.36
C ASN A 123 -2.46 5.52 -14.62
N LEU A 124 -1.98 4.40 -15.16
CA LEU A 124 -0.85 3.67 -14.57
C LEU A 124 0.48 4.44 -14.69
N GLY A 125 0.64 5.27 -15.73
CA GLY A 125 1.78 6.17 -15.88
C GLY A 125 1.93 7.16 -14.71
N ASP A 126 0.84 7.65 -14.14
CA ASP A 126 0.89 8.53 -12.96
C ASP A 126 1.33 7.79 -11.69
N VAL A 127 0.92 6.53 -11.54
CA VAL A 127 1.41 5.64 -10.49
C VAL A 127 2.92 5.42 -10.66
N ASN A 128 3.37 5.10 -11.88
CA ASN A 128 4.78 4.89 -12.20
C ASN A 128 5.63 6.15 -11.93
N LYS A 129 5.14 7.35 -12.29
CA LYS A 129 5.81 8.62 -11.97
C LYS A 129 5.98 8.81 -10.47
N LEU A 130 4.92 8.56 -9.68
CA LEU A 130 5.03 8.70 -8.22
C LEU A 130 6.03 7.70 -7.64
N LEU A 131 5.98 6.43 -8.06
CA LEU A 131 6.90 5.39 -7.58
C LEU A 131 8.36 5.66 -8.00
N ASN A 132 8.61 6.19 -9.19
CA ASN A 132 9.93 6.64 -9.61
C ASN A 132 10.39 7.86 -8.79
N ASN A 133 9.53 8.83 -8.55
CA ASN A 133 9.85 9.95 -7.66
C ASN A 133 10.22 9.47 -6.25
N ILE A 134 9.51 8.47 -5.73
CA ILE A 134 9.83 7.81 -4.46
C ILE A 134 11.23 7.18 -4.51
N LEU A 135 11.57 6.50 -5.62
CA LEU A 135 12.86 5.86 -5.83
C LEU A 135 14.01 6.87 -5.94
N ASP A 136 13.76 8.03 -6.54
CA ASP A 136 14.73 9.10 -6.78
C ASP A 136 14.89 10.04 -5.57
N MET A 137 13.83 10.24 -4.80
CA MET A 137 13.79 11.04 -3.57
C MET A 137 14.33 10.27 -2.35
N ILE A 138 15.24 9.33 -2.52
CA ILE A 138 15.96 8.66 -1.42
C ILE A 138 17.33 9.34 -1.18
N PRO A 139 17.45 10.53 -0.53
CA PRO A 139 18.75 11.04 -0.08
C PRO A 139 18.95 10.87 1.44
N THR A 140 20.03 10.19 1.81
CA THR A 140 21.04 10.40 2.90
C THR A 140 20.76 11.18 4.20
N GLN A 141 19.56 11.65 4.51
CA GLN A 141 19.25 12.36 5.75
C GLN A 141 18.20 11.61 6.55
N PHE A 142 18.63 11.16 7.72
CA PHE A 142 17.88 10.50 8.77
C PHE A 142 16.44 11.04 8.91
N GLN A 143 15.48 10.25 8.44
CA GLN A 143 14.04 10.45 8.66
C GLN A 143 13.62 9.74 9.97
N ASP A 144 12.51 10.09 10.62
CA ASP A 144 12.19 9.58 11.97
C ASP A 144 11.56 8.18 12.00
N ARG A 145 11.04 7.69 10.86
CA ARG A 145 10.24 6.45 10.79
C ARG A 145 10.56 5.61 9.54
N PRO A 146 10.65 4.28 9.66
CA PRO A 146 10.89 3.39 8.53
C PRO A 146 9.69 3.33 7.57
N LEU A 147 9.92 3.10 6.27
CA LEU A 147 8.85 2.73 5.34
C LEU A 147 8.72 1.20 5.34
N ASN A 148 7.64 0.67 5.90
CA ASN A 148 7.47 -0.78 6.04
C ASN A 148 6.85 -1.40 4.80
N CYS A 149 5.85 -0.73 4.22
CA CYS A 149 5.08 -1.26 3.12
C CYS A 149 4.59 -0.17 2.17
N ILE A 150 4.63 -0.45 0.87
CA ILE A 150 3.93 0.30 -0.17
C ILE A 150 2.83 -0.61 -0.72
N LEU A 151 1.58 -0.17 -0.69
CA LEU A 151 0.42 -0.85 -1.24
C LEU A 151 -0.04 -0.12 -2.50
N VAL A 152 0.16 -0.70 -3.68
CA VAL A 152 -0.41 -0.20 -4.93
C VAL A 152 -1.74 -0.91 -5.16
N SER A 153 -2.86 -0.26 -4.83
CA SER A 153 -4.17 -0.92 -4.76
C SER A 153 -5.30 -0.07 -5.31
N ASN A 154 -6.19 -0.53 -6.18
CA ASN A 154 -6.15 -1.75 -6.98
C ASN A 154 -5.94 -1.35 -8.44
N THR A 155 -4.94 -1.94 -9.07
CA THR A 155 -4.50 -1.55 -10.42
C THR A 155 -5.47 -1.98 -11.53
N SER A 156 -6.45 -2.85 -11.26
CA SER A 156 -7.42 -3.33 -12.26
C SER A 156 -8.19 -2.24 -12.97
N ILE A 157 -8.39 -1.08 -12.35
CA ILE A 157 -9.06 0.05 -12.98
C ILE A 157 -8.34 0.54 -14.25
N PHE A 158 -7.03 0.34 -14.33
CA PHE A 158 -6.21 0.75 -15.48
C PHE A 158 -6.08 -0.33 -16.55
N TYR A 159 -6.43 -1.59 -16.25
CA TYR A 159 -6.24 -2.71 -17.19
C TYR A 159 -7.13 -2.63 -18.43
N TRP A 160 -8.29 -1.97 -18.34
CA TRP A 160 -9.18 -1.81 -19.49
C TRP A 160 -8.50 -1.00 -20.60
N ASN A 161 -7.92 0.15 -20.27
CA ASN A 161 -7.22 1.00 -21.24
C ASN A 161 -6.00 0.29 -21.85
N LEU A 162 -5.21 -0.41 -21.02
CA LEU A 162 -4.04 -1.16 -21.50
C LEU A 162 -4.43 -2.28 -22.46
N ARG A 163 -5.56 -2.97 -22.20
CA ARG A 163 -6.07 -4.02 -23.07
C ARG A 163 -6.56 -3.47 -24.41
N ASP A 164 -7.32 -2.37 -24.37
CA ASP A 164 -7.90 -1.78 -25.58
C ASP A 164 -6.83 -1.16 -26.49
N GLU A 165 -5.73 -0.67 -25.92
CA GLU A 165 -4.58 -0.12 -26.65
C GLU A 165 -3.53 -1.19 -27.04
N GLU A 166 -3.70 -2.44 -26.57
CA GLU A 166 -2.71 -3.53 -26.67
C GLU A 166 -1.29 -3.13 -26.21
N ASN A 167 -1.21 -2.14 -25.32
CA ASN A 167 0.04 -1.59 -24.80
C ASN A 167 0.17 -1.91 -23.31
N PHE A 168 1.22 -2.66 -22.95
CA PHE A 168 1.48 -3.09 -21.58
C PHE A 168 2.78 -2.51 -21.01
N ASP A 169 3.37 -1.50 -21.66
CA ASP A 169 4.64 -0.91 -21.26
C ASP A 169 4.58 -0.32 -19.85
N ASP A 170 3.50 0.42 -19.54
CA ASP A 170 3.30 0.97 -18.19
C ASP A 170 3.13 -0.13 -17.13
N LEU A 171 2.57 -1.28 -17.48
CA LEU A 171 2.45 -2.40 -16.56
C LEU A 171 3.80 -3.09 -16.33
N ALA A 172 4.57 -3.29 -17.39
CA ALA A 172 5.93 -3.80 -17.28
C ALA A 172 6.80 -2.87 -16.42
N GLU A 173 6.65 -1.56 -16.63
CA GLU A 173 7.34 -0.52 -15.87
C GLU A 173 6.93 -0.52 -14.40
N LEU A 174 5.63 -0.65 -14.09
CA LEU A 174 5.15 -0.80 -12.71
C LEU A 174 5.88 -1.94 -11.99
N HIS A 175 5.92 -3.12 -12.61
CA HIS A 175 6.58 -4.29 -12.03
C HIS A 175 8.08 -4.04 -11.81
N ARG A 176 8.74 -3.40 -12.78
CA ARG A 176 10.17 -3.05 -12.69
C ARG A 176 10.44 -2.10 -11.53
N ILE A 177 9.66 -1.02 -11.39
CA ILE A 177 9.83 -0.03 -10.33
C ILE A 177 9.52 -0.63 -8.95
N CYS A 178 8.43 -1.41 -8.83
CA CYS A 178 8.06 -2.06 -7.57
C CYS A 178 9.18 -2.96 -7.04
N ARG A 179 9.81 -3.77 -7.92
CA ARG A 179 10.98 -4.59 -7.56
C ARG A 179 12.14 -3.74 -7.10
N GLN A 180 12.50 -2.71 -7.86
CA GLN A 180 13.59 -1.79 -7.52
C GLN A 180 13.37 -1.09 -6.18
N LEU A 181 12.15 -0.64 -5.91
CA LEU A 181 11.79 -0.05 -4.63
C LEU A 181 11.95 -1.04 -3.50
N SER A 182 11.39 -2.25 -3.64
CA SER A 182 11.49 -3.27 -2.60
C SER A 182 12.94 -3.65 -2.28
N SER A 183 13.81 -3.70 -3.30
CA SER A 183 15.22 -4.03 -3.15
C SER A 183 16.03 -2.88 -2.56
N LYS A 184 15.89 -1.65 -3.08
CA LYS A 184 16.65 -0.47 -2.61
C LYS A 184 16.23 -0.02 -1.22
N LEU A 185 14.92 -0.03 -0.96
CA LEU A 185 14.38 0.40 0.32
C LEU A 185 14.31 -0.75 1.31
N GLY A 186 14.31 -2.02 0.89
CA GLY A 186 14.12 -3.18 1.78
C GLY A 186 12.68 -3.37 2.28
N CYS A 187 11.74 -2.54 1.81
CA CYS A 187 10.35 -2.55 2.27
C CYS A 187 9.52 -3.56 1.47
N TYR A 188 8.39 -4.00 2.01
CA TYR A 188 7.43 -4.73 1.19
C TYR A 188 6.79 -3.78 0.18
N VAL A 189 6.64 -4.25 -1.06
CA VAL A 189 5.83 -3.58 -2.06
C VAL A 189 4.78 -4.59 -2.48
N LEU A 190 3.51 -4.32 -2.17
CA LEU A 190 2.39 -5.14 -2.59
C LEU A 190 1.63 -4.39 -3.68
N SER A 191 1.47 -5.00 -4.85
CA SER A 191 0.55 -4.50 -5.86
C SER A 191 -0.65 -5.42 -5.95
N SER A 192 -1.86 -4.90 -5.89
CA SER A 192 -3.08 -5.67 -6.07
C SER A 192 -3.73 -5.43 -7.43
N ARG A 193 -4.29 -6.50 -7.98
CA ARG A 193 -5.23 -6.47 -9.10
C ARG A 193 -6.37 -7.45 -8.82
N SER A 194 -7.54 -7.21 -9.37
CA SER A 194 -8.62 -8.19 -9.47
C SER A 194 -8.63 -8.80 -10.86
N LEU A 195 -8.41 -10.12 -10.95
CA LEU A 195 -8.67 -10.91 -12.14
C LEU A 195 -10.16 -11.26 -12.17
N PHE A 196 -10.87 -10.78 -13.18
CA PHE A 196 -12.16 -11.35 -13.56
C PHE A 196 -11.85 -12.57 -14.42
N GLU A 197 -11.98 -13.76 -13.83
CA GLU A 197 -11.97 -15.04 -14.56
C GLU A 197 -13.32 -15.27 -15.23
#